data_AF-X0DNF9-F1
#
_entry.id   AF-X0DNF9-F1
#
_cell.length_a   1.000
_cell.length_b   1.000
_cell.length_c   1.000
_cell.angle_alpha   90.00
_cell.angle_beta   90.00
_cell.angle_gamma   90.00
#
_symmetry.space_group_name_H-M   'P 1'
#
loop_
_entity.id
_entity.type
_entity.pdbx_description
1 polymer ?
#
loop_
_entity_poly.entity_id
_entity_poly.type
_entity_poly.pdbx_seq_one_letter_code
_entity_poly.pdbx_strand_id
1 'polypeptide(L)'
;MNGTYPEASALDAVDYDAIDHLNLLFSHPSAISSISEVSKSLQNYQNALSNDIATLETNQAYGSDSSLERMQSAQAELAQLFRKIETVRSRAIETEQNITSMTADIKRLDGTKKNLTLSMTALKRLQMLTTAYEQLRGLAKTRQYRECAGLLQAVLQLMKHFNSYRSIEQIATLSRGVAELQRELLEQVCEDFEMAFAKGEVGARRGTLVEACLVMDALGESAKARLMNWYVNTELREYRQVFRGNDEAGSLDNIGRRYAWFKRMMKTHDDEHAMIFPPHWRANETLAAAFCDGTRDDFKGILERSMRRTDGNKIDVNLLLSCLQETLDFEQSLEKRFATSSRASIDTLSSVEEKAHSFHGLISVAFEPYLSLWVESQDKQLAAMIPKYRSQPLIPPDDEFSPQAVIASAIELFHFYKLTLSQCAKLSTSERLLDLAKILAKYLDEYAQQVLLHILQSGGPQGPPLQDVVLVLNTADFWHINTNQLEESIKKRIDSELVSKVDLSSQSDAFLGVASASVLALVRAVELDCEGVWREMKNTNWSTMESVGDQSSYVGELVKHADGKAAEILAIISKQQYARAFCDNLVEHLATGYITSIIQCRPISEVGAEQVCYLGCSFESCCMLTSGFVDVT
;
A
#
# COMPACT_ATOMS: atom_id res chain seq x y z
N MET A 1 -12.58 -77.68 -4.27
CA MET A 1 -13.50 -78.78 -4.59
C MET A 1 -14.91 -78.21 -4.56
N ASN A 2 -15.46 -77.86 -5.73
CA ASN A 2 -16.35 -78.70 -6.58
C ASN A 2 -17.80 -78.60 -6.05
N GLY A 3 -18.84 -78.19 -6.78
CA GLY A 3 -19.07 -77.87 -8.20
C GLY A 3 -20.56 -78.07 -8.52
N THR A 4 -20.98 -77.88 -9.79
CA THR A 4 -22.25 -78.32 -10.46
C THR A 4 -23.57 -77.60 -10.13
N TYR A 5 -24.50 -77.20 -11.02
CA TYR A 5 -24.69 -77.10 -12.51
C TYR A 5 -25.63 -75.89 -12.81
N PRO A 6 -25.63 -75.26 -14.01
CA PRO A 6 -26.56 -74.17 -14.38
C PRO A 6 -27.95 -74.67 -14.82
N GLU A 7 -29.00 -73.91 -14.48
CA GLU A 7 -30.42 -74.16 -14.79
C GLU A 7 -30.71 -74.27 -16.30
N ALA A 8 -31.64 -75.16 -16.65
CA ALA A 8 -32.01 -75.53 -18.02
C ALA A 8 -32.66 -74.39 -18.82
N SER A 9 -32.23 -74.22 -20.07
CA SER A 9 -32.78 -73.28 -21.07
C SER A 9 -34.22 -73.63 -21.47
N ALA A 10 -35.19 -72.77 -21.13
CA ALA A 10 -36.58 -72.87 -21.55
C ALA A 10 -36.74 -72.57 -23.05
N LEU A 11 -37.70 -73.23 -23.73
CA LEU A 11 -38.00 -73.04 -25.16
C LEU A 11 -38.34 -71.59 -25.55
N ASP A 12 -38.79 -70.78 -24.60
CA ASP A 12 -39.18 -69.38 -24.79
C ASP A 12 -38.03 -68.39 -24.53
N ALA A 13 -36.79 -68.87 -24.34
CA ALA A 13 -35.63 -68.02 -24.15
C ALA A 13 -35.26 -67.28 -25.44
N VAL A 14 -34.95 -65.98 -25.32
CA VAL A 14 -34.63 -65.10 -26.45
C VAL A 14 -33.38 -65.56 -27.22
N ASP A 15 -32.41 -66.16 -26.52
CA ASP A 15 -31.14 -66.67 -27.08
C ASP A 15 -31.13 -68.21 -27.11
N TYR A 16 -32.28 -68.82 -27.42
CA TYR A 16 -32.43 -70.28 -27.42
C TYR A 16 -31.54 -70.96 -28.47
N ASP A 17 -30.56 -71.74 -28.02
CA ASP A 17 -29.76 -72.62 -28.87
C ASP A 17 -30.31 -74.05 -28.86
N ALA A 18 -30.87 -74.45 -30.01
CA ALA A 18 -31.44 -75.77 -30.19
C ALA A 18 -30.40 -76.89 -30.07
N ILE A 19 -29.12 -76.64 -30.41
CA ILE A 19 -28.07 -77.64 -30.34
C ILE A 19 -27.71 -77.93 -28.88
N ASP A 20 -27.56 -76.90 -28.06
CA ASP A 20 -27.27 -77.06 -26.63
C ASP A 20 -28.39 -77.81 -25.92
N HIS A 21 -29.65 -77.50 -26.26
CA HIS A 21 -30.79 -78.20 -25.68
C HIS A 21 -30.88 -79.66 -26.14
N LEU A 22 -30.59 -79.94 -27.42
CA LEU A 22 -30.52 -81.31 -27.93
C LEU A 22 -29.37 -82.11 -27.29
N ASN A 23 -28.21 -81.49 -27.04
CA ASN A 23 -27.09 -82.11 -26.35
C ASN A 23 -27.41 -82.42 -24.88
N LEU A 24 -28.23 -81.58 -24.23
CA LEU A 24 -28.75 -81.82 -22.89
C LEU A 24 -29.69 -83.04 -22.87
N LEU A 25 -30.60 -83.13 -23.84
CA LEU A 25 -31.55 -84.23 -23.99
C LEU A 25 -30.89 -85.57 -24.36
N PHE A 26 -29.81 -85.55 -25.17
CA PHE A 26 -29.07 -86.73 -25.61
C PHE A 26 -27.61 -86.76 -25.11
N SER A 27 -27.42 -86.59 -23.80
CA SER A 27 -26.09 -86.44 -23.18
C SER A 27 -25.20 -87.68 -23.17
N HIS A 28 -25.77 -88.89 -23.32
CA HIS A 28 -25.03 -90.14 -23.40
C HIS A 28 -25.58 -91.09 -24.49
N PRO A 29 -24.77 -91.98 -25.09
CA PRO A 29 -25.15 -92.79 -26.26
C PRO A 29 -26.39 -93.68 -26.06
N SER A 30 -26.70 -94.08 -24.83
CA SER A 30 -27.91 -94.85 -24.50
C SER A 30 -29.20 -94.03 -24.60
N ALA A 31 -29.13 -92.70 -24.56
CA ALA A 31 -30.27 -91.79 -24.68
C ALA A 31 -30.80 -91.66 -26.13
N ILE A 32 -30.05 -92.12 -27.15
CA ILE A 32 -30.51 -92.10 -28.55
C ILE A 32 -31.79 -92.93 -28.74
N SER A 33 -32.04 -93.89 -27.86
CA SER A 33 -33.26 -94.70 -27.90
C SER A 33 -34.56 -93.91 -27.67
N SER A 34 -34.52 -92.71 -27.06
CA SER A 34 -35.70 -91.87 -26.78
C SER A 34 -35.98 -90.79 -27.83
N ILE A 35 -35.26 -90.75 -28.96
CA ILE A 35 -35.43 -89.75 -30.03
C ILE A 35 -36.87 -89.66 -30.56
N SER A 36 -37.53 -90.80 -30.74
CA SER A 36 -38.86 -90.87 -31.36
C SER A 36 -39.94 -90.24 -30.49
N GLU A 37 -39.85 -90.37 -29.16
CA GLU A 37 -40.78 -89.73 -28.23
C GLU A 37 -40.59 -88.21 -28.21
N VAL A 38 -39.35 -87.73 -28.16
CA VAL A 38 -39.05 -86.29 -28.13
C VAL A 38 -39.51 -85.61 -29.43
N SER A 39 -39.24 -86.23 -30.59
CA SER A 39 -39.69 -85.71 -31.88
C SER A 39 -41.22 -85.58 -31.95
N LYS A 40 -41.96 -86.58 -31.45
CA LYS A 40 -43.42 -86.55 -31.44
C LYS A 40 -43.98 -85.44 -30.55
N SER A 41 -43.36 -85.18 -29.40
CA SER A 41 -43.76 -84.10 -28.50
C SER A 41 -43.56 -82.72 -29.14
N LEU A 42 -42.41 -82.50 -29.80
CA LEU A 42 -42.13 -81.25 -30.50
C LEU A 42 -43.13 -80.99 -31.64
N GLN A 43 -43.49 -82.02 -32.39
CA GLN A 43 -44.43 -81.90 -33.50
C GLN A 43 -45.85 -81.55 -33.02
N ASN A 44 -46.26 -82.08 -31.87
CA ASN A 44 -47.53 -81.69 -31.23
C ASN A 44 -47.52 -80.23 -30.78
N TYR A 45 -46.41 -79.76 -30.19
CA TYR A 45 -46.28 -78.37 -29.76
C TYR A 45 -46.31 -77.38 -30.94
N GLN A 46 -45.60 -77.71 -32.03
CA GLN A 46 -45.61 -76.91 -33.24
C GLN A 46 -47.03 -76.72 -33.80
N ASN A 47 -47.82 -77.79 -33.87
CA ASN A 47 -49.17 -77.74 -34.41
C ASN A 47 -50.13 -76.91 -33.53
N ALA A 48 -49.97 -76.95 -32.20
CA ALA A 48 -50.77 -76.13 -31.29
C ALA A 48 -50.50 -74.63 -31.49
N LEU A 49 -49.21 -74.25 -31.59
CA LEU A 49 -48.81 -72.86 -31.76
C LEU A 49 -49.31 -72.27 -33.08
N SER A 50 -49.27 -73.04 -34.18
CA SER A 50 -49.79 -72.58 -35.47
C SER A 50 -51.30 -72.31 -35.44
N ASN A 51 -52.08 -73.06 -34.66
CA ASN A 51 -53.50 -72.80 -34.52
C ASN A 51 -53.77 -71.49 -33.76
N ASP A 52 -53.04 -71.23 -32.67
CA ASP A 52 -53.21 -70.00 -31.88
C ASP A 52 -52.91 -68.75 -32.72
N ILE A 53 -51.84 -68.76 -33.51
CA ILE A 53 -51.49 -67.65 -34.39
C ILE A 53 -52.61 -67.37 -35.40
N ALA A 54 -53.16 -68.42 -36.03
CA ALA A 54 -54.25 -68.26 -36.99
C ALA A 54 -55.53 -67.68 -36.34
N THR A 55 -55.83 -68.04 -35.08
CA THR A 55 -56.97 -67.44 -34.36
C THR A 55 -56.76 -65.96 -34.05
N LEU A 56 -55.54 -65.53 -33.73
CA LEU A 56 -55.24 -64.13 -33.46
C LEU A 56 -55.31 -63.28 -34.73
N GLU A 57 -54.77 -63.77 -35.84
CA GLU A 57 -54.83 -63.06 -37.13
C GLU A 57 -56.26 -62.90 -37.63
N THR A 58 -57.10 -63.93 -37.48
CA THR A 58 -58.53 -63.85 -37.87
C THR A 58 -59.32 -62.87 -36.99
N ASN A 59 -59.05 -62.83 -35.68
CA ASN A 59 -59.65 -61.84 -34.77
C ASN A 59 -59.24 -60.39 -35.12
N GLN A 60 -58.01 -60.19 -35.60
CA GLN A 60 -57.53 -58.87 -36.00
C GLN A 60 -58.06 -58.44 -37.37
N ALA A 61 -58.24 -59.37 -38.31
CA ALA A 61 -58.68 -59.07 -39.68
C ALA A 61 -60.19 -58.80 -39.81
N TYR A 62 -61.03 -59.42 -38.98
CA TYR A 62 -62.50 -59.36 -39.09
C TYR A 62 -63.22 -58.73 -37.88
N GLY A 63 -62.49 -58.14 -36.93
CA GLY A 63 -63.08 -57.35 -35.85
C GLY A 63 -63.58 -55.98 -36.32
N SER A 64 -64.82 -55.90 -36.83
CA SER A 64 -65.48 -54.63 -37.20
C SER A 64 -66.39 -54.09 -36.08
N ASP A 65 -65.97 -53.01 -35.40
CA ASP A 65 -66.73 -51.74 -35.25
C ASP A 65 -66.09 -50.71 -34.27
N SER A 66 -65.95 -49.47 -34.78
CA SER A 66 -66.15 -48.18 -34.07
C SER A 66 -65.00 -47.36 -33.41
N SER A 67 -63.74 -47.47 -33.87
CA SER A 67 -62.74 -46.40 -33.63
C SER A 67 -63.22 -45.01 -34.09
N LEU A 68 -64.07 -44.98 -35.13
CA LEU A 68 -64.62 -43.76 -35.73
C LEU A 68 -65.76 -43.13 -34.89
N GLU A 69 -66.61 -43.93 -34.24
CA GLU A 69 -67.66 -43.40 -33.35
C GLU A 69 -67.06 -42.84 -32.05
N ARG A 70 -66.03 -43.50 -31.49
CA ARG A 70 -65.34 -42.98 -30.29
C ARG A 70 -64.70 -41.61 -30.56
N MET A 71 -64.17 -41.42 -31.77
CA MET A 71 -63.61 -40.14 -32.21
C MET A 71 -64.69 -39.05 -32.38
N GLN A 72 -65.85 -39.40 -32.95
CA GLN A 72 -66.98 -38.47 -33.07
C GLN A 72 -67.56 -38.06 -31.70
N SER A 73 -67.69 -39.01 -30.76
CA SER A 73 -68.14 -38.74 -29.39
C SER A 73 -67.18 -37.79 -28.66
N ALA A 74 -65.87 -38.05 -28.73
CA ALA A 74 -64.86 -37.18 -28.14
C ALA A 74 -64.88 -35.75 -28.73
N GLN A 75 -65.13 -35.62 -30.04
CA GLN A 75 -65.27 -34.30 -30.67
C GLN A 75 -66.50 -33.54 -30.16
N ALA A 76 -67.62 -34.23 -29.93
CA ALA A 76 -68.82 -33.63 -29.36
C ALA A 76 -68.62 -33.19 -27.89
N GLU A 77 -67.94 -34.01 -27.08
CA GLU A 77 -67.59 -33.66 -25.69
C GLU A 77 -66.64 -32.47 -25.61
N LEU A 78 -65.63 -32.40 -26.48
CA LEU A 78 -64.73 -31.26 -26.58
C LEU A 78 -65.48 -29.97 -26.96
N ALA A 79 -66.40 -30.05 -27.92
CA ALA A 79 -67.24 -28.90 -28.28
C ALA A 79 -68.11 -28.45 -27.09
N GLN A 80 -68.62 -29.38 -26.29
CA GLN A 80 -69.37 -29.04 -25.08
C GLN A 80 -68.46 -28.43 -23.98
N LEU A 81 -67.23 -28.91 -23.83
CA LEU A 81 -66.25 -28.36 -22.90
C LEU A 81 -65.91 -26.90 -23.28
N PHE A 82 -65.64 -26.61 -24.55
CA PHE A 82 -65.38 -25.25 -24.99
C PHE A 82 -66.57 -24.32 -24.73
N ARG A 83 -67.80 -24.77 -24.97
CA ARG A 83 -69.01 -23.99 -24.60
C ARG A 83 -69.08 -23.72 -23.10
N LYS A 84 -68.74 -24.70 -22.25
CA LYS A 84 -68.71 -24.51 -20.79
C LYS A 84 -67.63 -23.50 -20.39
N ILE A 85 -66.43 -23.57 -20.97
CA ILE A 85 -65.35 -22.61 -20.71
C ILE A 85 -65.76 -21.20 -21.12
N GLU A 86 -66.36 -21.03 -22.30
CA GLU A 86 -66.87 -19.74 -22.79
C GLU A 86 -67.92 -19.18 -21.83
N THR A 87 -68.83 -20.03 -21.35
CA THR A 87 -69.88 -19.65 -20.39
C THR A 87 -69.30 -19.24 -19.03
N VAL A 88 -68.33 -19.98 -18.51
CA VAL A 88 -67.64 -19.64 -17.25
C VAL A 88 -66.87 -18.34 -17.40
N ARG A 89 -66.18 -18.13 -18.53
CA ARG A 89 -65.48 -16.89 -18.84
C ARG A 89 -66.45 -15.70 -18.88
N SER A 90 -67.57 -15.84 -19.58
CA SER A 90 -68.58 -14.79 -19.67
C SER A 90 -69.15 -14.45 -18.29
N ARG A 91 -69.47 -15.46 -17.46
CA ARG A 91 -69.91 -15.27 -16.08
C ARG A 91 -68.85 -14.62 -15.19
N ALA A 92 -67.58 -14.97 -15.37
CA ALA A 92 -66.48 -14.35 -14.62
C ALA A 92 -66.35 -12.86 -14.95
N ILE A 93 -66.44 -12.50 -16.23
CA ILE A 93 -66.43 -11.10 -16.69
C ILE A 93 -67.64 -10.34 -16.12
N GLU A 94 -68.83 -10.92 -16.15
CA GLU A 94 -70.03 -10.32 -15.57
C GLU A 94 -69.88 -10.15 -14.04
N THR A 95 -69.30 -11.13 -13.35
CA THR A 95 -69.03 -11.05 -11.90
C THR A 95 -68.01 -9.97 -11.60
N GLU A 96 -66.94 -9.84 -12.38
CA GLU A 96 -65.95 -8.76 -12.27
C GLU A 96 -66.61 -7.39 -12.46
N GLN A 97 -67.47 -7.23 -13.47
CA GLN A 97 -68.23 -6.00 -13.71
C GLN A 97 -69.15 -5.66 -12.55
N ASN A 98 -69.87 -6.66 -12.01
CA ASN A 98 -70.74 -6.50 -10.85
C ASN A 98 -69.96 -6.11 -9.59
N ILE A 99 -68.83 -6.76 -9.30
CA ILE A 99 -67.96 -6.41 -8.17
C ILE A 99 -67.37 -5.01 -8.38
N THR A 100 -66.95 -4.67 -9.59
CA THR A 100 -66.39 -3.35 -9.92
C THR A 100 -67.44 -2.25 -9.75
N SER A 101 -68.68 -2.51 -10.15
CA SER A 101 -69.82 -1.61 -9.92
C SER A 101 -70.13 -1.46 -8.43
N MET A 102 -70.20 -2.58 -7.70
CA MET A 102 -70.47 -2.59 -6.25
C MET A 102 -69.37 -1.87 -5.45
N THR A 103 -68.10 -1.99 -5.86
CA THR A 103 -66.96 -1.36 -5.20
C THR A 103 -66.66 0.05 -5.72
N ALA A 104 -67.34 0.53 -6.76
CA ALA A 104 -67.14 1.86 -7.33
C ALA A 104 -67.39 2.96 -6.29
N ASP A 105 -68.46 2.82 -5.50
CA ASP A 105 -68.80 3.79 -4.45
C ASP A 105 -67.84 3.72 -3.27
N ILE A 106 -67.30 2.54 -2.94
CA ILE A 106 -66.24 2.37 -1.94
C ILE A 106 -64.97 3.10 -2.39
N LYS A 107 -64.58 2.95 -3.67
CA LYS A 107 -63.43 3.68 -4.24
C LYS A 107 -63.65 5.19 -4.25
N ARG A 108 -64.87 5.65 -4.56
CA ARG A 108 -65.22 7.09 -4.50
C ARG A 108 -65.17 7.62 -3.07
N LEU A 109 -65.66 6.86 -2.09
CA LEU A 109 -65.60 7.22 -0.68
C LEU A 109 -64.15 7.26 -0.18
N ASP A 110 -63.33 6.27 -0.54
CA ASP A 110 -61.92 6.26 -0.19
C ASP A 110 -61.16 7.44 -0.83
N GLY A 111 -61.43 7.74 -2.11
CA GLY A 111 -60.91 8.93 -2.77
C GLY A 111 -61.32 10.22 -2.07
N THR A 112 -62.57 10.32 -1.61
CA THR A 112 -63.07 11.47 -0.84
C THR A 112 -62.38 11.57 0.52
N LYS A 113 -62.24 10.46 1.25
CA LYS A 113 -61.52 10.40 2.52
C LYS A 113 -60.06 10.82 2.36
N LYS A 114 -59.38 10.33 1.32
CA LYS A 114 -58.00 10.69 1.00
C LYS A 114 -57.88 12.18 0.71
N ASN A 115 -58.75 12.72 -0.13
CA ASN A 115 -58.78 14.16 -0.45
C ASN A 115 -59.03 15.00 0.80
N LEU A 116 -60.00 14.64 1.64
CA LEU A 116 -60.28 15.34 2.90
C LEU A 116 -59.08 15.29 3.87
N THR A 117 -58.41 14.14 3.96
CA THR A 117 -57.22 13.98 4.82
C THR A 117 -56.06 14.82 4.32
N LEU A 118 -55.85 14.88 3.00
CA LEU A 118 -54.83 15.73 2.36
C LEU A 118 -55.13 17.21 2.60
N SER A 119 -56.37 17.65 2.37
CA SER A 119 -56.80 19.04 2.61
C SER A 119 -56.66 19.43 4.07
N MET A 120 -57.09 18.58 5.00
CA MET A 120 -56.95 18.84 6.45
C MET A 120 -55.48 18.94 6.86
N THR A 121 -54.62 18.05 6.35
CA THR A 121 -53.19 18.06 6.65
C THR A 121 -52.51 19.31 6.09
N ALA A 122 -52.84 19.70 4.85
CA ALA A 122 -52.31 20.91 4.23
C ALA A 122 -52.73 22.19 4.99
N LEU A 123 -54.01 22.30 5.37
CA LEU A 123 -54.54 23.44 6.14
C LEU A 123 -53.91 23.52 7.53
N LYS A 124 -53.80 22.39 8.25
CA LYS A 124 -53.13 22.35 9.56
C LYS A 124 -51.65 22.76 9.45
N ARG A 125 -50.93 22.26 8.44
CA ARG A 125 -49.53 22.65 8.20
C ARG A 125 -49.39 24.13 7.83
N LEU A 126 -50.34 24.68 7.09
CA LEU A 126 -50.35 26.10 6.74
C LEU A 126 -50.60 26.98 7.97
N GLN A 127 -51.57 26.59 8.82
CA GLN A 127 -51.81 27.26 10.10
C GLN A 127 -50.55 27.22 11.00
N MET A 128 -49.91 26.07 11.11
CA MET A 128 -48.65 25.92 11.85
C MET A 128 -47.55 26.82 11.28
N LEU A 129 -47.40 26.88 9.96
CA LEU A 129 -46.40 27.72 9.30
C LEU A 129 -46.64 29.21 9.55
N THR A 130 -47.88 29.69 9.42
CA THR A 130 -48.22 31.10 9.70
C THR A 130 -47.97 31.46 11.16
N THR A 131 -48.39 30.60 12.10
CA THR A 131 -48.18 30.81 13.54
C THR A 131 -46.69 30.84 13.88
N ALA A 132 -45.91 29.89 13.34
CA ALA A 132 -44.48 29.82 13.55
C ALA A 132 -43.74 31.01 12.93
N TYR A 133 -44.19 31.50 11.76
CA TYR A 133 -43.63 32.71 11.14
C TYR A 133 -43.85 33.97 12.00
N GLU A 134 -45.06 34.17 12.54
CA GLU A 134 -45.36 35.30 13.43
C GLU A 134 -44.56 35.24 14.73
N GLN A 135 -44.44 34.04 15.33
CA GLN A 135 -43.60 33.82 16.51
C GLN A 135 -42.12 34.10 16.22
N LEU A 136 -41.59 33.57 15.11
CA LEU A 136 -40.19 33.79 14.71
C LEU A 136 -39.91 35.29 14.49
N ARG A 137 -40.84 36.03 13.89
CA ARG A 137 -40.73 37.48 13.73
C ARG A 137 -40.71 38.23 15.06
N GLY A 138 -41.45 37.75 16.06
CA GLY A 138 -41.40 38.30 17.42
C GLY A 138 -40.05 38.05 18.10
N LEU A 139 -39.58 36.81 18.06
CA LEU A 139 -38.32 36.39 18.69
C LEU A 139 -37.08 37.03 18.04
N ALA A 140 -37.11 37.25 16.72
CA ALA A 140 -36.06 37.95 15.99
C ALA A 140 -35.83 39.37 16.55
N LYS A 141 -36.92 40.11 16.82
CA LYS A 141 -36.87 41.46 17.41
C LYS A 141 -36.30 41.49 18.82
N THR A 142 -36.59 40.47 19.62
CA THR A 142 -36.07 40.36 21.00
C THR A 142 -34.70 39.70 21.09
N ARG A 143 -34.10 39.32 19.95
CA ARG A 143 -32.79 38.66 19.84
C ARG A 143 -32.67 37.35 20.62
N GLN A 144 -33.75 36.59 20.72
CA GLN A 144 -33.75 35.30 21.41
C GLN A 144 -33.29 34.18 20.46
N TYR A 145 -31.98 34.17 20.14
CA TYR A 145 -31.42 33.37 19.05
C TYR A 145 -31.61 31.86 19.23
N ARG A 146 -31.58 31.34 20.46
CA ARG A 146 -31.80 29.90 20.71
C ARG A 146 -33.16 29.41 20.23
N GLU A 147 -34.22 30.14 20.59
CA GLU A 147 -35.59 29.79 20.20
C GLU A 147 -35.82 30.09 18.71
N CYS A 148 -35.22 31.18 18.20
CA CYS A 148 -35.22 31.49 16.77
C CYS A 148 -34.66 30.35 15.92
N ALA A 149 -33.54 29.74 16.33
CA ALA A 149 -32.90 28.66 15.57
C ALA A 149 -33.82 27.45 15.43
N GLY A 150 -34.42 26.99 16.53
CA GLY A 150 -35.33 25.84 16.53
C GLY A 150 -36.60 26.09 15.70
N LEU A 151 -37.21 27.28 15.86
CA LEU A 151 -38.39 27.64 15.08
C LEU A 151 -38.07 27.87 13.60
N LEU A 152 -36.92 28.44 13.27
CA LEU A 152 -36.48 28.63 11.89
C LEU A 152 -36.30 27.27 11.18
N GLN A 153 -35.69 26.28 11.84
CA GLN A 153 -35.59 24.92 11.29
C GLN A 153 -36.97 24.31 11.01
N ALA A 154 -37.91 24.44 11.95
CA ALA A 154 -39.28 23.96 11.78
C ALA A 154 -40.01 24.68 10.62
N VAL A 155 -39.88 26.01 10.53
CA VAL A 155 -40.42 26.82 9.43
C VAL A 155 -39.84 26.38 8.10
N LEU A 156 -38.52 26.16 8.01
CA LEU A 156 -37.87 25.71 6.77
C LEU A 156 -38.31 24.31 6.35
N GLN A 157 -38.50 23.40 7.30
CA GLN A 157 -39.02 22.06 7.00
C GLN A 157 -40.47 22.11 6.52
N LEU A 158 -41.31 22.94 7.13
CA LEU A 158 -42.70 23.15 6.70
C LEU A 158 -42.76 23.81 5.31
N MET A 159 -41.89 24.79 5.03
CA MET A 159 -41.77 25.44 3.73
C MET A 159 -41.47 24.46 2.59
N LYS A 160 -40.62 23.44 2.82
CA LYS A 160 -40.33 22.40 1.81
C LYS A 160 -41.58 21.68 1.33
N HIS A 161 -42.54 21.41 2.22
CA HIS A 161 -43.82 20.78 1.86
C HIS A 161 -44.70 21.67 0.97
N PHE A 162 -44.55 23.01 1.07
CA PHE A 162 -45.36 23.97 0.30
C PHE A 162 -44.73 24.38 -1.04
N ASN A 163 -43.57 23.83 -1.42
CA ASN A 163 -42.91 24.13 -2.69
C ASN A 163 -43.81 23.86 -3.92
N SER A 164 -44.64 22.81 -3.88
CA SER A 164 -45.60 22.50 -4.95
C SER A 164 -46.82 23.42 -4.99
N TYR A 165 -47.05 24.21 -3.93
CA TYR A 165 -48.19 25.11 -3.78
C TYR A 165 -47.83 26.58 -4.05
N ARG A 166 -46.66 26.83 -4.64
CA ARG A 166 -46.12 28.18 -4.91
C ARG A 166 -46.99 29.02 -5.86
N SER A 167 -47.86 28.38 -6.65
CA SER A 167 -48.83 29.06 -7.52
C SER A 167 -49.92 29.82 -6.74
N ILE A 168 -50.10 29.52 -5.46
CA ILE A 168 -51.07 30.19 -4.59
C ILE A 168 -50.42 31.48 -4.03
N GLU A 169 -51.01 32.63 -4.34
CA GLU A 169 -50.47 33.95 -4.04
C GLU A 169 -50.19 34.18 -2.54
N GLN A 170 -51.08 33.70 -1.66
CA GLN A 170 -50.93 33.85 -0.21
C GLN A 170 -49.71 33.05 0.31
N ILE A 171 -49.49 31.84 -0.22
CA ILE A 171 -48.34 31.00 0.13
C ILE A 171 -47.06 31.59 -0.44
N ALA A 172 -47.10 32.14 -1.66
CA ALA A 172 -45.97 32.84 -2.25
C ALA A 172 -45.58 34.10 -1.46
N THR A 173 -46.55 34.81 -0.89
CA THR A 173 -46.31 35.98 -0.04
C THR A 173 -45.69 35.59 1.30
N LEU A 174 -46.21 34.54 1.97
CA LEU A 174 -45.61 34.00 3.18
C LEU A 174 -44.19 33.49 2.95
N SER A 175 -43.95 32.81 1.82
CA SER A 175 -42.62 32.36 1.41
C SER A 175 -41.62 33.50 1.26
N ARG A 176 -42.05 34.63 0.66
CA ARG A 176 -41.22 35.83 0.53
C ARG A 176 -40.93 36.44 1.90
N GLY A 177 -41.93 36.55 2.76
CA GLY A 177 -41.77 37.05 4.12
C GLY A 177 -40.80 36.21 4.97
N VAL A 178 -40.81 34.88 4.81
CA VAL A 178 -39.83 33.99 5.44
C VAL A 178 -38.42 34.25 4.90
N ALA A 179 -38.26 34.39 3.58
CA ALA A 179 -36.95 34.67 2.97
C ALA A 179 -36.38 36.05 3.38
N GLU A 180 -37.24 37.07 3.49
CA GLU A 180 -36.86 38.38 4.02
C GLU A 180 -36.40 38.28 5.48
N LEU A 181 -37.13 37.55 6.32
CA LEU A 181 -36.78 37.33 7.73
C LEU A 181 -35.46 36.54 7.87
N GLN A 182 -35.19 35.58 6.97
CA GLN A 182 -33.89 34.90 6.93
C GLN A 182 -32.74 35.86 6.65
N ARG A 183 -32.91 36.78 5.69
CA ARG A 183 -31.90 37.79 5.38
C ARG A 183 -31.70 38.77 6.54
N GLU A 184 -32.80 39.22 7.16
CA GLU A 184 -32.75 40.10 8.33
C GLU A 184 -32.01 39.43 9.50
N LEU A 185 -32.33 38.17 9.80
CA LEU A 185 -31.62 37.39 10.84
C LEU A 185 -30.14 37.21 10.52
N LEU A 186 -29.78 36.94 9.26
CA LEU A 186 -28.39 36.82 8.83
C LEU A 186 -27.61 38.11 9.08
N GLU A 187 -28.16 39.25 8.66
CA GLU A 187 -27.55 40.57 8.83
C GLU A 187 -27.43 40.92 10.31
N GLN A 188 -28.50 40.71 11.07
CA GLN A 188 -28.55 40.97 12.51
C GLN A 188 -27.50 40.15 13.30
N VAL A 189 -27.33 38.87 12.96
CA VAL A 189 -26.28 38.03 13.59
C VAL A 189 -24.89 38.54 13.20
N CYS A 190 -24.65 38.84 11.93
CA CYS A 190 -23.34 39.37 11.50
C CYS A 190 -22.99 40.69 12.21
N GLU A 191 -23.94 41.63 12.31
CA GLU A 191 -23.77 42.89 13.03
C GLU A 191 -23.45 42.68 14.52
N ASP A 192 -24.10 41.71 15.16
CA ASP A 192 -23.86 41.42 16.58
C ASP A 192 -22.48 40.84 16.83
N PHE A 193 -21.97 40.00 15.91
CA PHE A 193 -20.59 39.55 15.93
C PHE A 193 -19.63 40.72 15.70
N GLU A 194 -19.86 41.55 14.68
CA GLU A 194 -19.03 42.72 14.39
C GLU A 194 -18.91 43.67 15.58
N MET A 195 -20.04 43.96 16.23
CA MET A 195 -20.10 44.86 17.38
C MET A 195 -19.45 44.26 18.62
N ALA A 196 -19.59 42.95 18.86
CA ALA A 196 -18.97 42.29 20.00
C ALA A 196 -17.43 42.29 19.88
N PHE A 197 -16.91 42.01 18.68
CA PHE A 197 -15.48 41.99 18.40
C PHE A 197 -14.87 43.39 18.35
N ALA A 198 -15.53 44.37 17.71
CA ALA A 198 -15.04 45.74 17.64
C ALA A 198 -14.95 46.43 19.00
N LYS A 199 -15.82 46.05 19.97
CA LYS A 199 -15.83 46.62 21.33
C LYS A 199 -15.05 45.79 22.36
N GLY A 200 -14.52 44.62 21.98
CA GLY A 200 -13.88 43.70 22.93
C GLY A 200 -14.85 43.13 23.98
N GLU A 201 -16.16 43.10 23.69
CA GLU A 201 -17.20 42.60 24.60
C GLU A 201 -17.50 41.10 24.39
N VAL A 202 -16.61 40.38 23.71
CA VAL A 202 -16.78 38.98 23.31
C VAL A 202 -17.06 38.07 24.52
N GLY A 203 -16.34 38.28 25.63
CA GLY A 203 -16.56 37.53 26.87
C GLY A 203 -17.93 37.79 27.52
N ALA A 204 -18.42 39.05 27.46
CA ALA A 204 -19.69 39.44 28.07
C ALA A 204 -20.91 38.96 27.26
N ARG A 205 -20.79 38.92 25.93
CA ARG A 205 -21.87 38.49 25.01
C ARG A 205 -21.75 37.03 24.56
N ARG A 206 -20.84 36.25 25.15
CA ARG A 206 -20.53 34.88 24.73
C ARG A 206 -21.77 34.01 24.59
N GLY A 207 -22.67 34.03 25.58
CA GLY A 207 -23.91 33.23 25.55
C GLY A 207 -24.79 33.56 24.35
N THR A 208 -24.97 34.85 24.04
CA THR A 208 -25.75 35.32 22.89
C THR A 208 -25.09 34.95 21.56
N LEU A 209 -23.75 35.03 21.47
CA LEU A 209 -23.01 34.65 20.25
C LEU A 209 -23.07 33.15 19.97
N VAL A 210 -22.98 32.30 21.00
CA VAL A 210 -23.18 30.84 20.86
C VAL A 210 -24.57 30.54 20.33
N GLU A 211 -25.60 31.21 20.86
CA GLU A 211 -26.97 31.02 20.39
C GLU A 211 -27.16 31.56 18.96
N ALA A 212 -26.47 32.63 18.60
CA ALA A 212 -26.49 33.17 17.25
C ALA A 212 -25.86 32.21 16.22
N CYS A 213 -24.81 31.45 16.60
CA CYS A 213 -24.26 30.38 15.76
C CYS A 213 -25.31 29.31 15.42
N LEU A 214 -26.22 28.97 16.34
CA LEU A 214 -27.30 28.01 16.07
C LEU A 214 -28.27 28.52 14.99
N VAL A 215 -28.51 29.83 14.94
CA VAL A 215 -29.34 30.45 13.89
C VAL A 215 -28.61 30.39 12.54
N MET A 216 -27.29 30.60 12.54
CA MET A 216 -26.48 30.50 11.33
C MET A 216 -26.45 29.06 10.77
N ASP A 217 -26.40 28.06 11.64
CA ASP A 217 -26.57 26.65 11.26
C ASP A 217 -27.93 26.37 10.64
N ALA A 218 -28.99 26.95 11.20
CA ALA A 218 -30.35 26.82 10.67
C ALA A 218 -30.53 27.52 9.30
N LEU A 219 -29.80 28.61 9.04
CA LEU A 219 -29.80 29.32 7.75
C LEU A 219 -29.04 28.57 6.66
N GLY A 220 -28.04 27.77 7.04
CA GLY A 220 -27.28 26.87 6.16
C GLY A 220 -25.82 27.29 5.92
N GLU A 221 -25.12 26.50 5.10
CA GLU A 221 -23.65 26.61 4.94
C GLU A 221 -23.18 27.96 4.39
N SER A 222 -23.98 28.63 3.55
CA SER A 222 -23.64 29.95 3.01
C SER A 222 -23.58 31.04 4.08
N ALA A 223 -24.47 30.97 5.08
CA ALA A 223 -24.49 31.89 6.22
C ALA A 223 -23.26 31.66 7.10
N LYS A 224 -22.99 30.39 7.45
CA LYS A 224 -21.78 29.99 8.18
C LYS A 224 -20.51 30.44 7.47
N ALA A 225 -20.37 30.17 6.17
CA ALA A 225 -19.20 30.56 5.39
C ALA A 225 -18.99 32.08 5.39
N ARG A 226 -20.06 32.88 5.30
CA ARG A 226 -19.98 34.35 5.40
C ARG A 226 -19.41 34.80 6.75
N LEU A 227 -19.94 34.26 7.85
CA LEU A 227 -19.49 34.61 9.20
C LEU A 227 -18.05 34.14 9.46
N MET A 228 -17.71 32.92 9.04
CA MET A 228 -16.36 32.37 9.15
C MET A 228 -15.35 33.17 8.35
N ASN A 229 -15.68 33.55 7.12
CA ASN A 229 -14.81 34.41 6.30
C ASN A 229 -14.61 35.77 6.95
N TRP A 230 -15.65 36.38 7.51
CA TRP A 230 -15.52 37.64 8.26
C TRP A 230 -14.61 37.48 9.49
N TYR A 231 -14.82 36.42 10.29
CA TYR A 231 -14.04 36.14 11.49
C TYR A 231 -12.56 35.97 11.16
N VAL A 232 -12.23 35.09 10.20
CA VAL A 232 -10.86 34.86 9.73
C VAL A 232 -10.22 36.14 9.20
N ASN A 233 -10.97 36.95 8.45
CA ASN A 233 -10.46 38.24 7.94
C ASN A 233 -10.20 39.25 9.06
N THR A 234 -11.00 39.25 10.12
CA THR A 234 -10.88 40.16 11.25
C THR A 234 -9.66 39.78 12.10
N GLU A 235 -9.53 38.51 12.48
CA GLU A 235 -8.39 38.00 13.27
C GLU A 235 -7.05 38.13 12.52
N LEU A 236 -7.03 37.84 11.21
CA LEU A 236 -5.81 37.96 10.40
C LEU A 236 -5.57 39.37 9.87
N ARG A 237 -6.39 40.37 10.23
CA ARG A 237 -6.21 41.75 9.75
C ARG A 237 -4.89 42.34 10.23
N GLU A 238 -4.60 42.22 11.52
CA GLU A 238 -3.35 42.71 12.13
C GLU A 238 -2.14 41.98 11.53
N TYR A 239 -2.25 40.66 11.33
CA TYR A 239 -1.22 39.88 10.64
C TYR A 239 -0.90 40.43 9.26
N ARG A 240 -1.93 40.68 8.44
CA ARG A 240 -1.73 41.24 7.09
C ARG A 240 -1.12 42.63 7.15
N GLN A 241 -1.47 43.47 8.12
CA GLN A 241 -0.88 44.80 8.26
C GLN A 241 0.61 44.76 8.64
N VAL A 242 0.99 43.84 9.54
CA VAL A 242 2.39 43.75 10.02
C VAL A 242 3.30 43.04 9.02
N PHE A 243 2.78 42.04 8.30
CA PHE A 243 3.61 41.14 7.50
C PHE A 243 3.37 41.19 5.99
N ARG A 244 2.20 41.63 5.49
CA ARG A 244 1.97 41.86 4.05
C ARG A 244 2.36 43.29 3.69
N GLY A 245 3.65 43.56 3.63
CA GLY A 245 4.23 44.84 3.26
C GLY A 245 5.71 44.71 2.89
N ASN A 246 6.29 45.75 2.28
CA ASN A 246 7.73 45.82 1.98
C ASN A 246 8.56 46.19 3.23
N ASP A 247 8.00 45.97 4.42
CA ASP A 247 8.60 46.27 5.70
C ASP A 247 9.57 45.16 6.10
N GLU A 248 10.64 45.50 6.82
CA GLU A 248 11.65 44.54 7.33
C GLU A 248 11.02 43.41 8.16
N ALA A 249 9.87 43.67 8.79
CA ALA A 249 9.11 42.67 9.54
C ALA A 249 8.57 41.53 8.66
N GLY A 250 8.34 41.79 7.37
CA GLY A 250 7.88 40.82 6.38
C GLY A 250 9.01 40.06 5.68
N SER A 251 10.29 40.36 5.94
CA SER A 251 11.41 39.67 5.29
C SER A 251 11.49 38.18 5.65
N LEU A 252 12.24 37.41 4.85
CA LEU A 252 12.50 36.00 5.13
C LEU A 252 13.22 35.79 6.47
N ASP A 253 14.05 36.75 6.91
CA ASP A 253 14.79 36.68 8.18
C ASP A 253 13.87 36.60 9.41
N ASN A 254 12.63 37.08 9.29
CA ASN A 254 11.66 37.16 10.37
C ASN A 254 10.55 36.11 10.28
N ILE A 255 10.78 35.00 9.57
CA ILE A 255 9.78 33.94 9.38
C ILE A 255 9.32 33.33 10.72
N GLY A 256 10.24 33.06 11.64
CA GLY A 256 9.93 32.58 12.98
C GLY A 256 9.01 33.51 13.78
N ARG A 257 9.08 34.83 13.52
CA ARG A 257 8.16 35.81 14.16
C ARG A 257 6.73 35.67 13.65
N ARG A 258 6.52 35.32 12.36
CA ARG A 258 5.18 35.04 11.80
C ARG A 258 4.55 33.84 12.48
N TYR A 259 5.30 32.75 12.63
CA TYR A 259 4.81 31.55 13.32
C TYR A 259 4.58 31.77 14.80
N ALA A 260 5.44 32.53 15.48
CA ALA A 260 5.24 32.90 16.88
C ALA A 260 4.03 33.83 17.07
N TRP A 261 3.76 34.74 16.13
CA TRP A 261 2.54 35.55 16.11
C TRP A 261 1.31 34.66 15.98
N PHE A 262 1.29 33.76 15.01
CA PHE A 262 0.15 32.85 14.80
C PHE A 262 -0.09 31.93 15.99
N LYS A 263 0.97 31.38 16.61
CA LYS A 263 0.85 30.56 17.83
C LYS A 263 0.22 31.34 18.98
N ARG A 264 0.53 32.63 19.15
CA ARG A 264 -0.09 33.49 20.17
C ARG A 264 -1.55 33.78 19.86
N MET A 265 -1.87 34.15 18.62
CA MET A 265 -3.26 34.38 18.21
C MET A 265 -4.11 33.11 18.37
N MET A 266 -3.59 31.95 17.97
CA MET A 266 -4.26 30.66 18.17
C MET A 266 -4.51 30.33 19.64
N LYS A 267 -3.64 30.80 20.55
CA LYS A 267 -3.87 30.65 21.98
C LYS A 267 -5.04 31.54 22.44
N THR A 268 -5.10 32.80 21.98
CA THR A 268 -6.24 33.68 22.22
C THR A 268 -7.54 33.09 21.68
N HIS A 269 -7.53 32.53 20.46
CA HIS A 269 -8.69 31.80 19.93
C HIS A 269 -9.12 30.68 20.87
N ASP A 270 -8.21 29.81 21.28
CA ASP A 270 -8.54 28.66 22.15
C ASP A 270 -9.09 29.07 23.51
N ASP A 271 -8.52 30.13 24.11
CA ASP A 271 -8.90 30.59 25.44
C ASP A 271 -10.22 31.40 25.43
N GLU A 272 -10.45 32.22 24.39
CA GLU A 272 -11.53 33.21 24.39
C GLU A 272 -12.65 32.93 23.38
N HIS A 273 -12.32 32.46 22.17
CA HIS A 273 -13.24 32.38 21.03
C HIS A 273 -13.74 30.95 20.74
N ALA A 274 -12.99 29.91 21.11
CA ALA A 274 -13.29 28.52 20.77
C ALA A 274 -14.64 28.05 21.32
N MET A 275 -15.08 28.58 22.46
CA MET A 275 -16.39 28.26 23.05
C MET A 275 -17.57 28.91 22.33
N ILE A 276 -17.33 29.90 21.46
CA ILE A 276 -18.40 30.61 20.72
C ILE A 276 -18.87 29.77 19.54
N PHE A 277 -17.93 29.15 18.83
CA PHE A 277 -18.20 28.40 17.61
C PHE A 277 -18.52 26.94 17.91
N PRO A 278 -19.54 26.36 17.25
CA PRO A 278 -19.79 24.92 17.32
C PRO A 278 -18.56 24.09 16.89
N PRO A 279 -18.25 22.96 17.56
CA PRO A 279 -17.06 22.16 17.25
C PRO A 279 -16.99 21.67 15.79
N HIS A 280 -18.15 21.37 15.20
CA HIS A 280 -18.26 20.90 13.82
C HIS A 280 -17.95 21.99 12.78
N TRP A 281 -17.88 23.26 13.17
CA TRP A 281 -17.45 24.34 12.27
C TRP A 281 -15.95 24.35 12.03
N ARG A 282 -15.17 23.71 12.93
CA ARG A 282 -13.72 23.64 12.86
C ARG A 282 -13.07 25.00 12.61
N ALA A 283 -13.53 26.03 13.35
CA ALA A 283 -13.10 27.42 13.19
C ALA A 283 -11.58 27.58 13.28
N ASN A 284 -10.95 26.85 14.20
CA ASN A 284 -9.51 26.72 14.36
C ASN A 284 -8.78 26.19 13.11
N GLU A 285 -9.30 25.16 12.44
CA GLU A 285 -8.74 24.60 11.20
C GLU A 285 -8.86 25.60 10.06
N THR A 286 -10.02 26.24 9.89
CA THR A 286 -10.24 27.25 8.83
C THR A 286 -9.34 28.47 9.00
N LEU A 287 -9.11 28.90 10.25
CA LEU A 287 -8.21 29.99 10.58
C LEU A 287 -6.74 29.64 10.29
N ALA A 288 -6.32 28.42 10.63
CA ALA A 288 -4.99 27.91 10.32
C ALA A 288 -4.76 27.77 8.81
N ALA A 289 -5.75 27.24 8.07
CA ALA A 289 -5.67 27.12 6.61
C ALA A 289 -5.52 28.49 5.95
N ALA A 290 -6.35 29.47 6.34
CA ALA A 290 -6.28 30.82 5.79
C ALA A 290 -4.98 31.56 6.12
N PHE A 291 -4.41 31.32 7.32
CA PHE A 291 -3.08 31.82 7.67
C PHE A 291 -2.00 31.20 6.78
N CYS A 292 -2.03 29.87 6.59
CA CYS A 292 -1.08 29.16 5.74
C CYS A 292 -1.15 29.64 4.29
N ASP A 293 -2.35 29.71 3.71
CA ASP A 293 -2.55 30.24 2.35
C ASP A 293 -2.04 31.68 2.24
N GLY A 294 -2.40 32.52 3.21
CA GLY A 294 -2.00 33.92 3.20
C GLY A 294 -0.50 34.13 3.32
N THR A 295 0.20 33.22 4.01
CA THR A 295 1.65 33.18 4.21
C THR A 295 2.37 32.60 3.00
N ARG A 296 1.82 31.54 2.39
CA ARG A 296 2.32 30.95 1.14
C ARG A 296 2.40 32.00 0.04
N ASP A 297 1.31 32.74 -0.17
CA ASP A 297 1.25 33.74 -1.24
C ASP A 297 2.25 34.88 -1.00
N ASP A 298 2.48 35.24 0.26
CA ASP A 298 3.47 36.23 0.63
C ASP A 298 4.90 35.72 0.39
N PHE A 299 5.22 34.49 0.79
CA PHE A 299 6.53 33.88 0.50
C PHE A 299 6.78 33.72 -0.99
N LYS A 300 5.79 33.30 -1.78
CA LYS A 300 5.89 33.31 -3.25
C LYS A 300 6.27 34.70 -3.75
N GLY A 301 5.56 35.73 -3.30
CA GLY A 301 5.86 37.12 -3.66
C GLY A 301 7.26 37.59 -3.24
N ILE A 302 7.71 37.24 -2.02
CA ILE A 302 9.03 37.63 -1.50
C ILE A 302 10.14 36.93 -2.30
N LEU A 303 10.03 35.60 -2.48
CA LEU A 303 11.02 34.78 -3.17
C LEU A 303 11.14 35.13 -4.66
N GLU A 304 10.01 35.38 -5.34
CA GLU A 304 10.00 35.87 -6.72
C GLU A 304 10.70 37.23 -6.85
N ARG A 305 10.45 38.15 -5.92
CA ARG A 305 11.08 39.48 -5.91
C ARG A 305 12.58 39.41 -5.63
N SER A 306 13.00 38.59 -4.66
CA SER A 306 14.42 38.43 -4.34
C SER A 306 15.23 37.82 -5.49
N MET A 307 14.62 36.95 -6.32
CA MET A 307 15.30 36.36 -7.48
C MET A 307 15.35 37.27 -8.71
N ARG A 308 14.45 38.25 -8.83
CA ARG A 308 14.47 39.23 -9.94
C ARG A 308 15.49 40.35 -9.74
N ARG A 309 16.05 40.53 -8.54
CA ARG A 309 17.08 41.55 -8.29
C ARG A 309 18.42 41.06 -8.83
N THR A 310 18.84 41.61 -9.96
CA THR A 310 20.11 41.32 -10.64
C THR A 310 21.35 41.93 -9.97
N ASP A 311 21.19 42.79 -8.94
CA ASP A 311 22.26 43.67 -8.42
C ASP A 311 22.43 43.68 -6.89
N GLY A 312 21.91 42.69 -6.16
CA GLY A 312 22.12 42.59 -4.70
C GLY A 312 22.03 41.16 -4.22
N ASN A 313 23.03 40.72 -3.45
CA ASN A 313 23.23 39.40 -2.84
C ASN A 313 22.22 38.33 -3.28
N LYS A 314 22.71 37.33 -4.05
CA LYS A 314 22.05 36.01 -4.17
C LYS A 314 21.51 35.64 -2.79
N ILE A 315 20.22 35.26 -2.73
CA ILE A 315 19.57 34.81 -1.49
C ILE A 315 20.55 33.90 -0.75
N ASP A 316 20.86 34.22 0.51
CA ASP A 316 21.73 33.37 1.31
C ASP A 316 21.06 32.00 1.38
N VAL A 317 21.71 31.01 0.78
CA VAL A 317 21.19 29.64 0.72
C VAL A 317 20.95 29.15 2.14
N ASN A 318 21.80 29.49 3.11
CA ASN A 318 21.63 29.08 4.49
C ASN A 318 20.38 29.71 5.13
N LEU A 319 20.09 30.96 4.79
CA LEU A 319 18.86 31.62 5.25
C LEU A 319 17.63 30.93 4.65
N LEU A 320 17.64 30.64 3.34
CA LEU A 320 16.55 29.93 2.68
C LEU A 320 16.31 28.54 3.29
N LEU A 321 17.40 27.81 3.58
CA LEU A 321 17.38 26.51 4.24
C LEU A 321 16.79 26.59 5.66
N SER A 322 17.24 27.57 6.45
CA SER A 322 16.71 27.83 7.81
C SER A 322 15.22 28.13 7.77
N CYS A 323 14.80 29.01 6.86
CA CYS A 323 13.40 29.38 6.68
C CYS A 323 12.54 28.18 6.26
N LEU A 324 13.05 27.33 5.37
CA LEU A 324 12.37 26.12 4.93
C LEU A 324 12.20 25.14 6.10
N GLN A 325 13.25 24.92 6.89
CA GLN A 325 13.22 24.05 8.05
C GLN A 325 12.21 24.56 9.10
N GLU A 326 12.23 25.85 9.43
CA GLU A 326 11.25 26.45 10.34
C GLU A 326 9.81 26.33 9.84
N THR A 327 9.60 26.48 8.52
CA THR A 327 8.29 26.30 7.88
C THR A 327 7.78 24.86 8.03
N LEU A 328 8.65 23.88 7.78
CA LEU A 328 8.32 22.46 7.91
C LEU A 328 8.00 22.08 9.36
N ASP A 329 8.79 22.57 10.30
CA ASP A 329 8.58 22.31 11.74
C ASP A 329 7.24 22.93 12.20
N PHE A 330 6.89 24.11 11.66
CA PHE A 330 5.60 24.74 11.90
C PHE A 330 4.44 23.92 11.31
N GLU A 331 4.49 23.52 10.04
CA GLU A 331 3.45 22.69 9.41
C GLU A 331 3.26 21.37 10.17
N GLN A 332 4.35 20.70 10.55
CA GLN A 332 4.30 19.48 11.36
C GLN A 332 3.66 19.71 12.74
N SER A 333 3.89 20.88 13.35
CA SER A 333 3.26 21.24 14.62
C SER A 333 1.74 21.45 14.47
N LEU A 334 1.28 22.03 13.35
CA LEU A 334 -0.15 22.17 13.05
C LEU A 334 -0.79 20.81 12.78
N GLU A 335 -0.14 19.99 11.95
CA GLU A 335 -0.61 18.64 11.64
C GLU A 335 -0.79 17.81 12.92
N LYS A 336 0.20 17.80 13.82
CA LYS A 336 0.10 17.10 15.11
C LYS A 336 -1.05 17.62 15.97
N ARG A 337 -1.29 18.93 15.96
CA ARG A 337 -2.36 19.57 16.76
C ARG A 337 -3.74 19.17 16.25
N PHE A 338 -3.97 19.18 14.93
CA PHE A 338 -5.28 18.88 14.34
C PHE A 338 -5.51 17.38 14.11
N ALA A 339 -4.45 16.57 13.94
CA ALA A 339 -4.55 15.11 13.88
C ALA A 339 -5.09 14.48 15.18
N THR A 340 -4.89 15.16 16.32
CA THR A 340 -5.41 14.69 17.61
C THR A 340 -6.93 14.86 17.71
N SER A 341 -7.51 15.87 17.06
CA SER A 341 -8.96 16.10 17.01
C SER A 341 -9.71 15.07 16.17
N SER A 342 -9.04 14.47 15.17
CA SER A 342 -9.63 13.45 14.30
C SER A 342 -9.72 12.05 14.94
N ARG A 343 -9.20 11.87 16.17
CA ARG A 343 -9.20 10.59 16.91
C ARG A 343 -10.42 10.39 17.84
N ALA A 344 -11.45 11.22 17.75
CA ALA A 344 -12.63 11.13 18.60
C ALA A 344 -13.79 10.31 17.99
N SER A 345 -13.52 9.12 17.44
CA SER A 345 -14.50 8.01 17.31
C SER A 345 -13.89 6.83 16.55
N ILE A 346 -13.72 5.69 17.22
CA ILE A 346 -13.15 4.45 16.67
C ILE A 346 -14.21 3.53 16.03
N ASP A 347 -15.36 4.07 15.61
CA ASP A 347 -16.49 3.22 15.23
C ASP A 347 -17.30 3.80 14.07
N THR A 348 -16.68 3.95 12.88
CA THR A 348 -17.36 3.92 11.58
C THR A 348 -16.33 3.94 10.45
N LEU A 349 -15.97 2.76 9.93
CA LEU A 349 -15.09 2.56 8.75
C LEU A 349 -15.78 2.92 7.41
N SER A 350 -16.66 3.92 7.36
CA SER A 350 -17.43 4.23 6.13
C SER A 350 -17.64 5.71 5.80
N SER A 351 -16.90 6.64 6.39
CA SER A 351 -16.91 8.04 5.97
C SER A 351 -15.53 8.47 5.46
N VAL A 352 -15.27 8.15 4.19
CA VAL A 352 -14.03 8.52 3.45
C VAL A 352 -14.12 9.95 2.86
N GLU A 353 -15.14 10.75 3.18
CA GLU A 353 -15.39 12.02 2.48
C GLU A 353 -15.19 13.34 3.26
N GLU A 354 -14.78 13.31 4.53
CA GLU A 354 -14.21 14.51 5.16
C GLU A 354 -12.70 14.35 5.27
N LYS A 355 -11.98 14.62 4.17
CA LYS A 355 -10.52 14.77 4.21
C LYS A 355 -10.18 15.75 5.34
N ALA A 356 -9.54 15.26 6.39
CA ALA A 356 -8.82 16.13 7.31
C ALA A 356 -7.97 17.08 6.46
N HIS A 357 -8.04 18.38 6.74
CA HIS A 357 -7.21 19.34 6.03
C HIS A 357 -5.75 18.94 6.29
N SER A 358 -5.07 18.43 5.28
CA SER A 358 -3.64 18.15 5.36
C SER A 358 -2.93 19.49 5.41
N PHE A 359 -2.32 19.81 6.54
CA PHE A 359 -1.54 21.05 6.69
C PHE A 359 -0.17 20.94 6.05
N HIS A 360 0.25 19.73 5.71
CA HIS A 360 1.45 19.45 4.94
C HIS A 360 1.36 20.07 3.54
N GLY A 361 2.36 20.88 3.16
CA GLY A 361 2.44 21.46 1.82
C GLY A 361 1.67 22.77 1.63
N LEU A 362 0.98 23.30 2.66
CA LEU A 362 0.19 24.52 2.49
C LEU A 362 1.07 25.77 2.32
N ILE A 363 2.23 25.81 2.96
CA ILE A 363 3.22 26.90 2.90
C ILE A 363 4.48 26.42 2.16
N SER A 364 4.97 25.23 2.46
CA SER A 364 6.24 24.68 1.96
C SER A 364 6.33 24.59 0.43
N VAL A 365 5.20 24.43 -0.26
CA VAL A 365 5.11 24.48 -1.75
C VAL A 365 5.60 25.82 -2.32
N ALA A 366 5.56 26.92 -1.56
CA ALA A 366 6.14 28.19 -2.01
C ALA A 366 7.66 28.10 -2.26
N PHE A 367 8.34 27.15 -1.62
CA PHE A 367 9.78 26.97 -1.71
C PHE A 367 10.21 25.95 -2.77
N GLU A 368 9.27 25.19 -3.35
CA GLU A 368 9.54 24.13 -4.32
C GLU A 368 10.40 24.55 -5.52
N PRO A 369 10.16 25.72 -6.17
CA PRO A 369 10.99 26.19 -7.28
C PRO A 369 12.45 26.42 -6.91
N TYR A 370 12.75 26.56 -5.62
CA TYR A 370 14.07 26.89 -5.09
C TYR A 370 14.78 25.70 -4.44
N LEU A 371 14.17 24.51 -4.49
CA LEU A 371 14.76 23.28 -3.96
C LEU A 371 16.03 22.85 -4.70
N SER A 372 16.29 23.33 -5.92
CA SER A 372 17.58 23.08 -6.59
C SER A 372 18.76 23.64 -5.79
N LEU A 373 18.61 24.83 -5.19
CA LEU A 373 19.63 25.43 -4.32
C LEU A 373 19.82 24.63 -3.03
N TRP A 374 18.72 24.06 -2.52
CA TRP A 374 18.77 23.13 -1.38
C TRP A 374 19.56 21.87 -1.75
N VAL A 375 19.24 21.26 -2.89
CA VAL A 375 19.92 20.05 -3.41
C VAL A 375 21.41 20.31 -3.66
N GLU A 376 21.77 21.46 -4.25
CA GLU A 376 23.17 21.90 -4.44
C GLU A 376 23.91 22.09 -3.10
N SER A 377 23.22 22.58 -2.07
CA SER A 377 23.80 22.69 -0.73
C SER A 377 24.05 21.32 -0.11
N GLN A 378 23.13 20.35 -0.29
CA GLN A 378 23.33 18.98 0.19
C GLN A 378 24.53 18.32 -0.51
N ASP A 379 24.70 18.54 -1.82
CA ASP A 379 25.87 18.08 -2.58
C ASP A 379 27.18 18.62 -1.99
N LYS A 380 27.25 19.93 -1.68
CA LYS A 380 28.44 20.52 -1.05
C LYS A 380 28.72 19.99 0.35
N GLN A 381 27.68 19.74 1.16
CA GLN A 381 27.84 19.17 2.50
C GLN A 381 28.40 17.74 2.41
N LEU A 382 27.87 16.92 1.51
CA LEU A 382 28.36 15.57 1.26
C LEU A 382 29.82 15.59 0.75
N ALA A 383 30.13 16.46 -0.20
CA ALA A 383 31.51 16.64 -0.70
C ALA A 383 32.51 16.98 0.42
N ALA A 384 32.10 17.80 1.39
CA ALA A 384 32.95 18.17 2.53
C ALA A 384 33.14 17.03 3.54
N MET A 385 32.18 16.10 3.64
CA MET A 385 32.24 14.96 4.56
C MET A 385 33.19 13.86 4.07
N ILE A 386 33.30 13.61 2.76
CA ILE A 386 34.14 12.52 2.21
C ILE A 386 35.62 12.64 2.62
N PRO A 387 36.31 13.80 2.48
CA PRO A 387 37.70 13.95 2.93
C PRO A 387 37.87 13.79 4.45
N LYS A 388 36.85 14.19 5.23
CA LYS A 388 36.84 14.00 6.69
C LYS A 388 36.81 12.51 7.02
N TYR A 389 35.92 11.74 6.39
CA TYR A 389 35.84 10.29 6.60
C TYR A 389 37.10 9.54 6.17
N ARG A 390 37.81 10.04 5.16
CA ARG A 390 39.08 9.45 4.73
C ARG A 390 40.22 9.60 5.76
N SER A 391 40.21 10.66 6.56
CA SER A 391 41.28 10.97 7.53
C SER A 391 40.91 10.63 8.98
N GLN A 392 39.65 10.28 9.23
CA GLN A 392 39.15 9.91 10.54
C GLN A 392 39.64 8.52 10.95
N PRO A 393 39.99 8.29 12.23
CA PRO A 393 40.30 6.95 12.72
C PRO A 393 39.10 6.01 12.57
N LEU A 394 39.36 4.77 12.14
CA LEU A 394 38.32 3.76 11.86
C LEU A 394 37.60 3.28 13.12
N ILE A 395 38.31 3.24 14.24
CA ILE A 395 37.80 2.93 15.57
C ILE A 395 37.90 4.20 16.41
N PRO A 396 36.83 4.63 17.08
CA PRO A 396 36.90 5.71 18.06
C PRO A 396 37.96 5.42 19.12
N PRO A 397 38.71 6.42 19.62
CA PRO A 397 39.79 6.19 20.59
C PRO A 397 39.33 5.59 21.92
N ASP A 398 38.03 5.62 22.21
CA ASP A 398 37.40 5.11 23.43
C ASP A 398 36.85 3.68 23.28
N ASP A 399 36.80 3.13 22.04
CA ASP A 399 36.19 1.82 21.75
C ASP A 399 37.23 0.76 21.37
N GLU A 400 36.97 -0.49 21.78
CA GLU A 400 37.78 -1.66 21.39
C GLU A 400 37.27 -2.29 20.08
N PHE A 401 38.15 -2.97 19.35
CA PHE A 401 37.80 -3.68 18.12
C PHE A 401 36.77 -4.80 18.38
N SER A 402 35.70 -4.81 17.59
CA SER A 402 34.70 -5.89 17.58
C SER A 402 34.59 -6.52 16.18
N PRO A 403 34.57 -7.86 16.06
CA PRO A 403 34.36 -8.60 14.80
C PRO A 403 33.09 -8.26 14.01
N GLN A 404 32.11 -7.61 14.64
CA GLN A 404 30.84 -7.20 14.03
C GLN A 404 30.73 -5.67 13.88
N ALA A 405 31.75 -4.91 14.28
CA ALA A 405 31.71 -3.46 14.19
C ALA A 405 31.70 -2.97 12.74
N VAL A 406 30.99 -1.86 12.55
CA VAL A 406 30.91 -1.09 11.30
C VAL A 406 31.59 0.26 11.56
N ILE A 407 32.28 0.80 10.56
CA ILE A 407 32.99 2.08 10.70
C ILE A 407 31.99 3.20 11.04
N ALA A 408 32.31 4.03 12.03
CA ALA A 408 31.43 5.10 12.51
C ALA A 408 30.99 6.08 11.40
N SER A 409 31.87 6.37 10.43
CA SER A 409 31.57 7.22 9.27
C SER A 409 30.42 6.69 8.42
N ALA A 410 30.26 5.37 8.30
CA ALA A 410 29.13 4.78 7.57
C ALA A 410 27.81 4.99 8.32
N ILE A 411 27.84 4.92 9.64
CA ILE A 411 26.66 5.15 10.49
C ILE A 411 26.26 6.63 10.42
N GLU A 412 27.21 7.55 10.53
CA GLU A 412 26.96 9.00 10.38
C GLU A 412 26.36 9.33 9.01
N LEU A 413 26.95 8.80 7.93
CA LEU A 413 26.47 9.00 6.56
C LEU A 413 25.06 8.42 6.35
N PHE A 414 24.78 7.24 6.90
CA PHE A 414 23.44 6.64 6.82
C PHE A 414 22.36 7.48 7.54
N HIS A 415 22.67 8.01 8.74
CA HIS A 415 21.75 8.89 9.46
C HIS A 415 21.50 10.18 8.67
N PHE A 416 22.54 10.76 8.07
CA PHE A 416 22.41 11.92 7.19
C PHE A 416 21.48 11.62 6.01
N TYR A 417 21.69 10.51 5.31
CA TYR A 417 20.86 10.10 4.16
C TYR A 417 19.38 9.97 4.55
N LYS A 418 19.09 9.32 5.68
CA LYS A 418 17.72 9.13 6.17
C LYS A 418 17.04 10.44 6.51
N LEU A 419 17.76 11.38 7.15
CA LEU A 419 17.24 12.71 7.50
C LEU A 419 16.96 13.54 6.25
N THR A 420 17.95 13.65 5.35
CA THR A 420 17.87 14.44 4.13
C THR A 420 16.80 13.92 3.18
N LEU A 421 16.66 12.60 3.04
CA LEU A 421 15.58 11.99 2.26
C LEU A 421 14.21 12.29 2.88
N SER A 422 14.06 12.16 4.20
CA SER A 422 12.78 12.45 4.87
C SER A 422 12.40 13.93 4.76
N GLN A 423 13.37 14.85 4.75
CA GLN A 423 13.10 16.27 4.57
C GLN A 423 12.69 16.57 3.12
N CYS A 424 13.43 16.04 2.14
CA CYS A 424 13.13 16.27 0.73
C CYS A 424 11.77 15.67 0.32
N ALA A 425 11.46 14.45 0.77
CA ALA A 425 10.17 13.80 0.48
C ALA A 425 8.96 14.54 1.07
N LYS A 426 9.15 15.36 2.12
CA LYS A 426 8.10 16.27 2.64
C LYS A 426 7.95 17.54 1.79
N LEU A 427 8.97 17.92 1.04
CA LEU A 427 9.01 19.17 0.30
C LEU A 427 8.55 19.00 -1.14
N SER A 428 8.96 17.90 -1.78
CA SER A 428 8.55 17.56 -3.13
C SER A 428 8.71 16.06 -3.37
N THR A 429 7.76 15.47 -4.07
CA THR A 429 7.80 14.07 -4.55
C THR A 429 8.17 13.97 -6.03
N SER A 430 8.44 15.13 -6.65
CA SER A 430 8.67 15.27 -8.09
C SER A 430 10.15 15.09 -8.48
N GLU A 431 10.58 15.72 -9.58
CA GLU A 431 11.94 15.63 -10.15
C GLU A 431 13.05 16.00 -9.14
N ARG A 432 12.79 16.88 -8.17
CA ARG A 432 13.79 17.29 -7.18
C ARG A 432 14.24 16.16 -6.26
N LEU A 433 13.32 15.25 -5.92
CA LEU A 433 13.65 14.06 -5.13
C LEU A 433 14.53 13.08 -5.93
N LEU A 434 14.32 13.01 -7.26
CA LEU A 434 15.17 12.25 -8.16
C LEU A 434 16.59 12.84 -8.24
N ASP A 435 16.71 14.15 -8.31
CA ASP A 435 18.01 14.82 -8.31
C ASP A 435 18.78 14.59 -7.01
N LEU A 436 18.10 14.64 -5.85
CA LEU A 436 18.69 14.24 -4.57
C LEU A 436 19.12 12.78 -4.59
N ALA A 437 18.28 11.86 -5.09
CA ALA A 437 18.62 10.43 -5.16
C ALA A 437 19.90 10.18 -5.98
N LYS A 438 20.09 10.89 -7.10
CA LYS A 438 21.34 10.82 -7.89
C LYS A 438 22.56 11.32 -7.13
N ILE A 439 22.41 12.38 -6.32
CA ILE A 439 23.49 12.88 -5.47
C ILE A 439 23.84 11.86 -4.38
N LEU A 440 22.84 11.27 -3.72
CA LEU A 440 23.06 10.20 -2.75
C LEU A 440 23.79 9.01 -3.39
N ALA A 441 23.40 8.62 -4.62
CA ALA A 441 24.06 7.56 -5.37
C ALA A 441 25.54 7.89 -5.64
N LYS A 442 25.81 9.10 -6.17
CA LYS A 442 27.17 9.58 -6.46
C LYS A 442 28.09 9.49 -5.23
N TYR A 443 27.62 9.94 -4.06
CA TYR A 443 28.45 9.91 -2.85
C TYR A 443 28.57 8.53 -2.20
N LEU A 444 27.68 7.58 -2.50
CA LEU A 444 27.90 6.17 -2.16
C LEU A 444 29.06 5.61 -2.96
N ASP A 445 29.12 5.90 -4.26
CA ASP A 445 30.25 5.50 -5.11
C ASP A 445 31.57 6.15 -4.66
N GLU A 446 31.55 7.46 -4.36
CA GLU A 446 32.73 8.14 -3.82
C GLU A 446 33.15 7.60 -2.45
N TYR A 447 32.21 7.22 -1.58
CA TYR A 447 32.53 6.60 -0.30
C TYR A 447 33.18 5.21 -0.48
N ALA A 448 32.64 4.38 -1.37
CA ALA A 448 33.21 3.08 -1.70
C ALA A 448 34.63 3.20 -2.26
N GLN A 449 34.87 4.14 -3.18
CA GLN A 449 36.16 4.29 -3.86
C GLN A 449 37.19 5.08 -3.07
N GLN A 450 36.83 6.23 -2.50
CA GLN A 450 37.79 7.16 -1.88
C GLN A 450 38.04 6.89 -0.40
N VAL A 451 37.10 6.24 0.28
CA VAL A 451 37.23 5.88 1.71
C VAL A 451 37.57 4.41 1.83
N LEU A 452 36.64 3.50 1.49
CA LEU A 452 36.80 2.07 1.76
C LEU A 452 37.95 1.43 0.96
N LEU A 453 37.97 1.59 -0.36
CA LEU A 453 39.03 1.04 -1.20
C LEU A 453 40.40 1.67 -0.89
N HIS A 454 40.41 2.96 -0.53
CA HIS A 454 41.64 3.64 -0.15
C HIS A 454 42.26 3.05 1.12
N ILE A 455 41.43 2.71 2.12
CA ILE A 455 41.89 2.04 3.35
C ILE A 455 42.57 0.70 3.00
N LEU A 456 41.95 -0.11 2.12
CA LEU A 456 42.53 -1.38 1.67
C LEU A 456 43.89 -1.22 0.95
N GLN A 457 44.09 -0.10 0.25
CA GLN A 457 45.31 0.19 -0.50
C GLN A 457 46.40 0.91 0.31
N SER A 458 46.07 1.43 1.50
CA SER A 458 46.95 2.31 2.28
C SER A 458 48.08 1.60 3.03
N GLY A 459 48.05 0.26 3.15
CA GLY A 459 49.00 -0.52 3.96
C GLY A 459 50.37 -0.84 3.36
N GLY A 460 50.70 -0.34 2.15
CA GLY A 460 52.01 -0.58 1.53
C GLY A 460 52.31 -2.07 1.24
N PRO A 461 53.59 -2.50 1.19
CA PRO A 461 53.96 -3.86 0.81
C PRO A 461 53.60 -4.95 1.84
N GLN A 462 53.29 -4.58 3.09
CA GLN A 462 52.84 -5.52 4.13
C GLN A 462 51.31 -5.63 4.21
N GLY A 463 50.57 -4.80 3.47
CA GLY A 463 49.11 -4.76 3.51
C GLY A 463 48.55 -4.03 4.75
N PRO A 464 47.24 -3.68 4.72
CA PRO A 464 46.55 -3.09 5.87
C PRO A 464 46.42 -4.11 7.02
N PRO A 465 46.29 -3.66 8.28
CA PRO A 465 46.09 -4.56 9.40
C PRO A 465 44.75 -5.30 9.28
N LEU A 466 44.71 -6.55 9.76
CA LEU A 466 43.55 -7.44 9.60
C LEU A 466 42.24 -6.84 10.15
N GLN A 467 42.34 -6.11 11.26
CA GLN A 467 41.21 -5.43 11.89
C GLN A 467 40.56 -4.41 10.94
N ASP A 468 41.36 -3.61 10.24
CA ASP A 468 40.86 -2.59 9.32
C ASP A 468 40.19 -3.24 8.10
N VAL A 469 40.74 -4.34 7.59
CA VAL A 469 40.16 -5.09 6.48
C VAL A 469 38.80 -5.67 6.85
N VAL A 470 38.65 -6.19 8.08
CA VAL A 470 37.37 -6.72 8.56
C VAL A 470 36.35 -5.60 8.81
N LEU A 471 36.77 -4.45 9.33
CA LEU A 471 35.89 -3.28 9.44
C LEU A 471 35.39 -2.79 8.08
N VAL A 472 36.27 -2.75 7.07
CA VAL A 472 35.89 -2.41 5.70
C VAL A 472 34.93 -3.46 5.12
N LEU A 473 35.19 -4.75 5.33
CA LEU A 473 34.31 -5.84 4.89
C LEU A 473 32.90 -5.71 5.50
N ASN A 474 32.81 -5.55 6.82
CA ASN A 474 31.55 -5.37 7.55
C ASN A 474 30.80 -4.11 7.08
N THR A 475 31.54 -3.03 6.81
CA THR A 475 30.96 -1.76 6.34
C THR A 475 30.47 -1.84 4.90
N ALA A 476 31.18 -2.56 4.03
CA ALA A 476 30.76 -2.81 2.66
C ALA A 476 29.48 -3.64 2.62
N ASP A 477 29.39 -4.70 3.43
CA ASP A 477 28.17 -5.50 3.56
C ASP A 477 26.99 -4.69 4.14
N PHE A 478 27.24 -3.86 5.17
CA PHE A 478 26.25 -2.95 5.73
C PHE A 478 25.67 -2.03 4.64
N TRP A 479 26.52 -1.44 3.80
CA TRP A 479 26.06 -0.58 2.71
C TRP A 479 25.40 -1.35 1.56
N HIS A 480 25.85 -2.58 1.25
CA HIS A 480 25.18 -3.43 0.26
C HIS A 480 23.71 -3.69 0.65
N ILE A 481 23.46 -4.05 1.91
CA ILE A 481 22.09 -4.26 2.41
C ILE A 481 21.31 -2.94 2.47
N ASN A 482 21.90 -1.88 3.01
CA ASN A 482 21.20 -0.61 3.23
C ASN A 482 20.94 0.19 1.95
N THR A 483 21.74 0.01 0.90
CA THR A 483 21.51 0.64 -0.41
C THR A 483 20.21 0.13 -1.01
N ASN A 484 19.94 -1.18 -0.91
CA ASN A 484 18.67 -1.77 -1.34
C ASN A 484 17.47 -1.22 -0.53
N GLN A 485 17.63 -1.09 0.80
CA GLN A 485 16.58 -0.51 1.65
C GLN A 485 16.34 0.98 1.36
N LEU A 486 17.40 1.72 1.04
CA LEU A 486 17.34 3.12 0.65
C LEU A 486 16.59 3.27 -0.68
N GLU A 487 16.87 2.41 -1.66
CA GLU A 487 16.18 2.39 -2.95
C GLU A 487 14.68 2.18 -2.79
N GLU A 488 14.28 1.17 -2.01
CA GLU A 488 12.87 0.94 -1.70
C GLU A 488 12.22 2.14 -1.00
N SER A 489 12.96 2.76 -0.08
CA SER A 489 12.46 3.93 0.66
C SER A 489 12.24 5.14 -0.25
N ILE A 490 13.12 5.36 -1.23
CA ILE A 490 12.96 6.40 -2.25
C ILE A 490 11.77 6.07 -3.16
N LYS A 491 11.67 4.83 -3.65
CA LYS A 491 10.57 4.37 -4.53
C LYS A 491 9.19 4.49 -3.86
N LYS A 492 9.10 4.30 -2.54
CA LYS A 492 7.87 4.49 -1.75
C LYS A 492 7.44 5.96 -1.57
N ARG A 493 8.27 6.92 -1.94
CA ARG A 493 8.06 8.35 -1.68
C ARG A 493 8.00 9.21 -2.94
N ILE A 494 8.55 8.73 -4.06
CA ILE A 494 8.56 9.44 -5.34
C ILE A 494 7.27 9.17 -6.14
N ASP A 495 6.90 10.12 -7.01
CA ASP A 495 5.76 9.97 -7.91
C ASP A 495 5.91 8.76 -8.84
N SER A 496 4.81 8.05 -9.13
CA SER A 496 4.79 6.79 -9.87
C SER A 496 5.45 6.85 -11.25
N GLU A 497 5.45 8.03 -11.88
CA GLU A 497 6.06 8.26 -13.20
C GLU A 497 7.61 8.26 -13.17
N LEU A 498 8.21 8.53 -12.01
CA LEU A 498 9.65 8.66 -11.84
C LEU A 498 10.29 7.45 -11.14
N VAL A 499 9.49 6.53 -10.60
CA VAL A 499 9.94 5.30 -9.91
C VAL A 499 10.90 4.48 -10.78
N SER A 500 10.65 4.39 -12.09
CA SER A 500 11.47 3.61 -13.02
C SER A 500 12.87 4.19 -13.24
N LYS A 501 13.08 5.47 -12.90
CA LYS A 501 14.38 6.15 -13.03
C LYS A 501 15.25 6.04 -11.79
N VAL A 502 14.72 5.48 -10.70
CA VAL A 502 15.46 5.25 -9.45
C VAL A 502 16.01 3.83 -9.48
N ASP A 503 17.32 3.72 -9.66
CA ASP A 503 18.06 2.46 -9.63
C ASP A 503 19.37 2.70 -8.86
N LEU A 504 19.56 1.95 -7.77
CA LEU A 504 20.77 1.97 -6.94
C LEU A 504 21.52 0.63 -6.98
N SER A 505 21.17 -0.26 -7.92
CA SER A 505 21.82 -1.56 -8.09
C SER A 505 23.32 -1.42 -8.34
N SER A 506 23.73 -0.43 -9.14
CA SER A 506 25.15 -0.19 -9.43
C SER A 506 25.98 0.15 -8.17
N GLN A 507 25.41 0.92 -7.24
CA GLN A 507 26.07 1.27 -5.96
C GLN A 507 26.13 0.06 -5.05
N SER A 508 25.06 -0.73 -4.99
CA SER A 508 25.01 -2.00 -4.26
C SER A 508 26.09 -2.99 -4.75
N ASP A 509 26.27 -3.09 -6.06
CA ASP A 509 27.31 -3.91 -6.69
C ASP A 509 28.72 -3.37 -6.42
N ALA A 510 28.90 -2.04 -6.39
CA ALA A 510 30.17 -1.42 -6.04
C ALA A 510 30.61 -1.80 -4.61
N PHE A 511 29.68 -1.78 -3.63
CA PHE A 511 29.98 -2.24 -2.27
C PHE A 511 30.25 -3.74 -2.20
N LEU A 512 29.53 -4.57 -2.96
CA LEU A 512 29.84 -6.01 -3.06
C LEU A 512 31.25 -6.23 -3.64
N GLY A 513 31.65 -5.42 -4.63
CA GLY A 513 33.01 -5.40 -5.17
C GLY A 513 34.07 -5.03 -4.13
N VAL A 514 33.81 -4.05 -3.27
CA VAL A 514 34.69 -3.70 -2.14
C VAL A 514 34.76 -4.82 -1.10
N ALA A 515 33.64 -5.50 -0.82
CA ALA A 515 33.64 -6.67 0.07
C ALA A 515 34.51 -7.80 -0.50
N SER A 516 34.40 -8.10 -1.79
CA SER A 516 35.25 -9.07 -2.49
C SER A 516 36.74 -8.66 -2.45
N ALA A 517 37.05 -7.39 -2.71
CA ALA A 517 38.42 -6.86 -2.59
C ALA A 517 38.98 -6.98 -1.17
N SER A 518 38.12 -6.87 -0.14
CA SER A 518 38.50 -7.07 1.27
C SER A 518 38.84 -8.53 1.54
N VAL A 519 38.05 -9.48 1.03
CA VAL A 519 38.35 -10.92 1.11
C VAL A 519 39.69 -11.24 0.43
N LEU A 520 39.93 -10.70 -0.76
CA LEU A 520 41.21 -10.88 -1.46
C LEU A 520 42.39 -10.23 -0.70
N ALA A 521 42.17 -9.12 0.00
CA ALA A 521 43.20 -8.53 0.86
C ALA A 521 43.56 -9.44 2.05
N LEU A 522 42.58 -10.14 2.63
CA LEU A 522 42.81 -11.16 3.66
C LEU A 522 43.59 -12.36 3.10
N VAL A 523 43.25 -12.83 1.88
CA VAL A 523 44.00 -13.91 1.22
C VAL A 523 45.45 -13.50 0.98
N ARG A 524 45.69 -12.27 0.49
CA ARG A 524 47.04 -11.72 0.32
C ARG A 524 47.84 -11.66 1.62
N ALA A 525 47.19 -11.39 2.76
CA ALA A 525 47.86 -11.41 4.06
C ALA A 525 48.41 -12.80 4.41
N VAL A 526 47.72 -13.88 4.00
CA VAL A 526 48.22 -15.26 4.13
C VAL A 526 49.32 -15.55 3.10
N GLU A 527 49.16 -15.10 1.84
CA GLU A 527 50.19 -15.26 0.81
C GLU A 527 51.54 -14.64 1.23
N LEU A 528 51.50 -13.44 1.83
CA LEU A 528 52.67 -12.74 2.33
C LEU A 528 53.38 -13.49 3.47
N ASP A 529 52.62 -14.14 4.37
CA ASP A 529 53.21 -14.98 5.42
C ASP A 529 53.89 -16.23 4.85
N CYS A 530 53.33 -16.77 3.75
CA CYS A 530 53.87 -17.92 3.04
C CYS A 530 55.04 -17.59 2.08
N GLU A 531 55.31 -16.32 1.76
CA GLU A 531 56.39 -15.92 0.83
C GLU A 531 57.78 -16.43 1.25
N GLY A 532 58.05 -16.52 2.55
CA GLY A 532 59.30 -17.07 3.07
C GLY A 532 59.53 -18.51 2.59
N VAL A 533 58.51 -19.35 2.74
CA VAL A 533 58.53 -20.76 2.34
C VAL A 533 58.62 -20.89 0.82
N TRP A 534 57.91 -20.04 0.08
CA TRP A 534 58.02 -20.01 -1.39
C TRP A 534 59.44 -19.67 -1.87
N ARG A 535 60.15 -18.78 -1.15
CA ARG A 535 61.53 -18.41 -1.47
C ARG A 535 62.50 -19.55 -1.20
N GLU A 536 62.33 -20.26 -0.10
CA GLU A 536 63.16 -21.41 0.25
C GLU A 536 62.98 -22.58 -0.73
N MET A 537 61.74 -22.86 -1.14
CA MET A 537 61.44 -23.86 -2.16
C MET A 537 62.15 -23.56 -3.49
N LYS A 538 62.18 -22.30 -3.92
CA LYS A 538 62.85 -21.86 -5.17
C LYS A 538 64.37 -21.92 -5.08
N ASN A 539 64.94 -21.69 -3.89
CA ASN A 539 66.39 -21.68 -3.67
C ASN A 539 66.97 -23.09 -3.45
N THR A 540 66.13 -24.12 -3.37
CA THR A 540 66.56 -25.51 -3.22
C THR A 540 67.07 -26.07 -4.55
N ASN A 541 68.21 -26.78 -4.52
CA ASN A 541 68.78 -27.40 -5.71
C ASN A 541 68.09 -28.75 -6.02
N TRP A 542 67.02 -28.72 -6.81
CA TRP A 542 66.22 -29.89 -7.19
C TRP A 542 66.91 -30.85 -8.18
N SER A 543 68.06 -30.46 -8.73
CA SER A 543 68.81 -31.23 -9.73
C SER A 543 69.76 -32.27 -9.13
N THR A 544 70.22 -32.09 -7.89
CA THR A 544 71.21 -32.95 -7.21
C THR A 544 70.62 -33.75 -6.05
N MET A 545 69.30 -33.90 -6.00
CA MET A 545 68.63 -34.58 -4.89
C MET A 545 68.74 -36.10 -5.05
N GLU A 546 69.37 -36.79 -4.07
CA GLU A 546 69.70 -38.22 -4.12
C GLU A 546 68.76 -39.11 -3.27
N SER A 547 67.95 -38.55 -2.37
CA SER A 547 67.04 -39.31 -1.50
C SER A 547 65.66 -38.66 -1.36
N VAL A 548 64.60 -39.48 -1.39
CA VAL A 548 63.22 -39.08 -1.05
C VAL A 548 63.08 -39.08 0.47
N GLY A 549 62.64 -37.97 1.05
CA GLY A 549 62.39 -37.83 2.49
C GLY A 549 60.90 -37.98 2.82
N ASP A 550 60.57 -38.74 3.87
CA ASP A 550 59.21 -39.06 4.31
C ASP A 550 58.37 -37.84 4.76
N GLN A 551 59.01 -36.70 5.05
CA GLN A 551 58.34 -35.42 5.31
C GLN A 551 59.13 -34.31 4.61
N SER A 552 58.47 -33.51 3.78
CA SER A 552 59.10 -32.28 3.30
C SER A 552 58.97 -31.20 4.37
N SER A 553 60.10 -30.61 4.76
CA SER A 553 60.10 -29.47 5.69
C SER A 553 59.28 -28.30 5.14
N TYR A 554 59.35 -28.05 3.83
CA TYR A 554 58.70 -26.92 3.18
C TYR A 554 57.17 -27.00 3.19
N VAL A 555 56.56 -28.16 2.91
CA VAL A 555 55.08 -28.24 2.94
C VAL A 555 54.58 -28.25 4.37
N GLY A 556 55.27 -28.91 5.30
CA GLY A 556 54.92 -28.84 6.72
C GLY A 556 54.91 -27.40 7.26
N GLU A 557 55.92 -26.60 6.89
CA GLU A 557 55.98 -25.18 7.27
C GLU A 557 54.95 -24.32 6.51
N LEU A 558 54.74 -24.55 5.21
CA LEU A 558 53.71 -23.87 4.43
C LEU A 558 52.31 -24.07 5.04
N VAL A 559 51.96 -25.31 5.36
CA VAL A 559 50.68 -25.68 5.98
C VAL A 559 50.55 -25.00 7.34
N LYS A 560 51.61 -25.01 8.15
CA LYS A 560 51.61 -24.38 9.47
C LYS A 560 51.40 -22.87 9.40
N HIS A 561 52.06 -22.19 8.47
CA HIS A 561 51.91 -20.75 8.25
C HIS A 561 50.52 -20.41 7.70
N ALA A 562 50.06 -21.15 6.69
CA ALA A 562 48.74 -20.98 6.10
C ALA A 562 47.61 -21.23 7.11
N ASP A 563 47.61 -22.37 7.81
CA ASP A 563 46.59 -22.73 8.81
C ASP A 563 46.62 -21.77 10.00
N GLY A 564 47.81 -21.39 10.48
CA GLY A 564 47.96 -20.47 11.59
C GLY A 564 47.36 -19.10 11.29
N LYS A 565 47.69 -18.53 10.12
CA LYS A 565 47.17 -17.22 9.73
C LYS A 565 45.70 -17.27 9.30
N ALA A 566 45.27 -18.34 8.63
CA ALA A 566 43.87 -18.56 8.30
C ALA A 566 42.99 -18.67 9.56
N ALA A 567 43.45 -19.39 10.60
CA ALA A 567 42.73 -19.49 11.87
C ALA A 567 42.59 -18.13 12.58
N GLU A 568 43.63 -17.28 12.55
CA GLU A 568 43.57 -15.90 13.06
C GLU A 568 42.53 -15.06 12.32
N ILE A 569 42.48 -15.16 10.98
CA ILE A 569 41.52 -14.42 10.15
C ILE A 569 40.09 -14.93 10.37
N LEU A 570 39.88 -16.24 10.38
CA LEU A 570 38.56 -16.87 10.59
C LEU A 570 37.99 -16.57 11.98
N ALA A 571 38.84 -16.40 13.00
CA ALA A 571 38.40 -15.98 14.34
C ALA A 571 37.81 -14.55 14.36
N ILE A 572 38.19 -13.71 13.38
CA ILE A 572 37.79 -12.31 13.30
C ILE A 572 36.64 -12.10 12.30
N ILE A 573 36.48 -12.97 11.31
CA ILE A 573 35.34 -12.92 10.38
C ILE A 573 34.08 -13.47 11.09
N SER A 574 33.10 -12.60 11.30
CA SER A 574 31.85 -12.99 11.98
C SER A 574 30.82 -13.67 11.08
N LYS A 575 30.87 -13.45 9.75
CA LYS A 575 29.87 -13.93 8.79
C LYS A 575 30.35 -15.13 7.98
N GLN A 576 29.59 -16.23 8.05
CA GLN A 576 29.93 -17.50 7.39
C GLN A 576 30.11 -17.38 5.87
N GLN A 577 29.32 -16.53 5.20
CA GLN A 577 29.42 -16.34 3.75
C GLN A 577 30.81 -15.81 3.31
N TYR A 578 31.39 -14.92 4.11
CA TYR A 578 32.71 -14.34 3.82
C TYR A 578 33.83 -15.24 4.31
N ALA A 579 33.62 -16.00 5.39
CA ALA A 579 34.55 -17.05 5.81
C ALA A 579 34.71 -18.13 4.72
N ARG A 580 33.59 -18.58 4.15
CA ARG A 580 33.60 -19.52 3.02
C ARG A 580 34.27 -18.94 1.78
N ALA A 581 33.90 -17.73 1.38
CA ALA A 581 34.53 -17.06 0.24
C ALA A 581 36.04 -16.86 0.47
N PHE A 582 36.48 -16.56 1.68
CA PHE A 582 37.90 -16.49 2.04
C PHE A 582 38.59 -17.84 1.85
N CYS A 583 38.05 -18.93 2.39
CA CYS A 583 38.64 -20.26 2.25
C CYS A 583 38.71 -20.71 0.78
N ASP A 584 37.64 -20.52 0.01
CA ASP A 584 37.59 -20.90 -1.41
C ASP A 584 38.67 -20.15 -2.22
N ASN A 585 38.77 -18.82 -2.03
CA ASN A 585 39.80 -18.01 -2.70
C ASN A 585 41.21 -18.34 -2.18
N LEU A 586 41.37 -18.63 -0.89
CA LEU A 586 42.67 -18.99 -0.30
C LEU A 586 43.20 -20.29 -0.91
N VAL A 587 42.36 -21.32 -1.04
CA VAL A 587 42.75 -22.59 -1.66
C VAL A 587 43.13 -22.38 -3.13
N GLU A 588 42.34 -21.61 -3.89
CA GLU A 588 42.63 -21.31 -5.30
C GLU A 588 43.98 -20.56 -5.46
N HIS A 589 44.22 -19.54 -4.63
CA HIS A 589 45.43 -18.75 -4.65
C HIS A 589 46.67 -19.56 -4.22
N LEU A 590 46.58 -20.34 -3.14
CA LEU A 590 47.67 -21.20 -2.70
C LEU A 590 47.99 -22.29 -3.73
N ALA A 591 46.98 -22.90 -4.36
CA ALA A 591 47.18 -23.89 -5.41
C ALA A 591 47.88 -23.28 -6.64
N THR A 592 47.46 -22.09 -7.05
CA THR A 592 48.08 -21.35 -8.16
C THR A 592 49.52 -20.95 -7.82
N GLY A 593 49.77 -20.49 -6.60
CA GLY A 593 51.09 -20.17 -6.09
C GLY A 593 52.02 -21.38 -6.03
N TYR A 594 51.50 -22.54 -5.62
CA TYR A 594 52.23 -23.81 -5.59
C TYR A 594 52.63 -24.25 -7.00
N ILE A 595 51.70 -24.25 -7.96
CA ILE A 595 51.96 -24.60 -9.37
C ILE A 595 53.02 -23.68 -9.96
N THR A 596 52.89 -22.37 -9.73
CA THR A 596 53.82 -21.36 -10.26
C THR A 596 55.23 -21.55 -9.68
N SER A 597 55.33 -21.90 -8.39
CA SER A 597 56.61 -22.16 -7.72
C SER A 597 57.28 -23.43 -8.24
N ILE A 598 56.52 -24.51 -8.50
CA ILE A 598 57.07 -25.75 -9.11
C ILE A 598 57.65 -25.47 -10.50
N ILE A 599 56.97 -24.69 -11.33
CA ILE A 599 57.45 -24.36 -12.68
C ILE A 599 58.82 -23.67 -12.64
N GLN A 600 59.06 -22.84 -11.63
CA GLN A 600 60.33 -22.11 -11.43
C GLN A 600 61.46 -22.98 -10.89
N CYS A 601 61.17 -24.16 -10.34
CA CYS A 601 62.15 -25.07 -9.74
C CYS A 601 62.87 -25.98 -10.77
N ARG A 602 62.67 -25.78 -12.08
CA ARG A 602 63.31 -26.59 -13.14
C ARG A 602 64.79 -26.20 -13.33
N PRO A 603 65.72 -27.15 -13.56
CA PRO A 603 65.53 -28.58 -13.85
C PRO A 603 65.42 -29.47 -12.59
N ILE A 604 64.53 -30.47 -12.64
CA ILE A 604 64.23 -31.41 -11.56
C ILE A 604 64.74 -32.81 -11.94
N SER A 605 65.42 -33.52 -11.03
CA SER A 605 65.86 -34.92 -11.24
C SER A 605 64.70 -35.92 -11.12
N GLU A 606 64.89 -37.19 -11.50
CA GLU A 606 63.87 -38.25 -11.35
C GLU A 606 63.43 -38.42 -9.88
N VAL A 607 64.40 -38.46 -8.97
CA VAL A 607 64.17 -38.49 -7.50
C VAL A 607 63.50 -37.21 -7.00
N GLY A 608 63.86 -36.05 -7.57
CA GLY A 608 63.20 -34.77 -7.29
C GLY A 608 61.73 -34.75 -7.73
N ALA A 609 61.41 -35.39 -8.85
CA ALA A 609 60.05 -35.48 -9.38
C ALA A 609 59.15 -36.36 -8.50
N GLU A 610 59.68 -37.47 -7.98
CA GLU A 610 58.97 -38.31 -7.00
C GLU A 610 58.65 -37.54 -5.71
N GLN A 611 59.62 -36.77 -5.20
CA GLN A 611 59.38 -35.90 -4.03
C GLN A 611 58.32 -34.83 -4.34
N VAL A 612 58.34 -34.19 -5.50
CA VAL A 612 57.32 -33.19 -5.92
C VAL A 612 55.92 -33.81 -6.06
N CYS A 613 55.83 -35.08 -6.45
CA CYS A 613 54.55 -35.80 -6.49
C CYS A 613 54.01 -36.07 -5.07
N TYR A 614 54.87 -36.51 -4.16
CA TYR A 614 54.52 -36.70 -2.75
C TYR A 614 54.12 -35.39 -2.06
N LEU A 615 54.82 -34.31 -2.41
CA LEU A 615 54.52 -32.93 -2.01
C LEU A 615 53.12 -32.50 -2.46
N GLY A 616 52.74 -32.82 -3.71
CA GLY A 616 51.41 -32.54 -4.24
C GLY A 616 50.28 -33.21 -3.44
N CYS A 617 50.44 -34.49 -3.08
CA CYS A 617 49.46 -35.22 -2.27
C CYS A 617 49.32 -34.65 -0.85
N SER A 618 50.43 -34.22 -0.25
CA SER A 618 50.43 -33.59 1.08
C SER A 618 49.75 -32.21 1.07
N PHE A 619 49.97 -31.45 0.00
CA PHE A 619 49.33 -30.16 -0.22
C PHE A 619 47.81 -30.29 -0.47
N GLU A 620 47.40 -31.27 -1.27
CA GLU A 620 45.98 -31.57 -1.52
C GLU A 620 45.23 -31.93 -0.22
N SER A 621 45.88 -32.72 0.65
CA SER A 621 45.34 -33.03 1.99
C SER A 621 45.22 -31.79 2.88
N CYS A 622 46.12 -30.82 2.77
CA CYS A 622 46.02 -29.54 3.48
C CYS A 622 44.87 -28.65 2.95
N CYS A 623 44.72 -28.54 1.63
CA CYS A 623 43.61 -27.79 1.03
C CYS A 623 42.24 -28.36 1.45
N MET A 624 42.16 -29.67 1.69
CA MET A 624 40.97 -30.33 2.23
C MET A 624 40.74 -30.06 3.72
N LEU A 625 41.80 -29.87 4.51
CA LEU A 625 41.69 -29.50 5.92
C LEU A 625 41.25 -28.04 6.09
N THR A 626 41.78 -27.13 5.28
CA THR A 626 41.37 -25.71 5.26
C THR A 626 39.94 -25.52 4.75
N SER A 627 39.48 -26.33 3.79
CA SER A 627 38.05 -26.33 3.40
C SER A 627 37.16 -26.96 4.48
N GLY A 628 37.65 -27.98 5.20
CA GLY A 628 36.96 -28.63 6.32
C GLY A 628 36.71 -27.70 7.52
N PHE A 629 37.47 -26.62 7.69
CA PHE A 629 37.18 -25.60 8.71
C PHE A 629 35.81 -24.91 8.50
N VAL A 630 35.28 -24.87 7.26
CA VAL A 630 33.99 -24.23 6.94
C VAL A 630 32.79 -25.12 7.30
N ASP A 631 32.97 -26.45 7.35
CA ASP A 631 31.91 -27.42 7.68
C ASP A 631 31.82 -27.72 9.19
N VAL A 632 32.79 -27.27 9.99
CA VAL A 632 32.87 -27.52 11.45
C VAL A 632 32.53 -26.28 12.31
N THR A 633 32.43 -25.10 11.69
CA THR A 633 31.91 -23.85 12.30
C THR A 633 30.54 -23.52 11.73
#